data_AF-A0A832ZE41-F1
#
_entry.id   AF-A0A832ZE41-F1
#
_cell.length_a   1.000
_cell.length_b   1.000
_cell.length_c   1.000
_cell.angle_alpha   90.00
_cell.angle_beta   90.00
_cell.angle_gamma   90.00
#
_symmetry.space_group_name_H-M   'P 1'
#
loop_
_entity.id
_entity.type
_entity.pdbx_description
1 polymer ?
#
loop_
_entity_poly.entity_id
_entity_poly.type
_entity_poly.pdbx_seq_one_letter_code
_entity_poly.pdbx_strand_id
1 'polypeptide(L)'
;MAIVALTYKKLVDRDFKILRVIEREMPRYEYVPIEVIERLTRLPSTHVHASLYKLNKLKLVKRRSGDYIGYRLTYLGLDMLALHVLVEKGILKTLSSTTLGVGKESDVYTGETPTGELVIVKFHRVGRTSFQRVVLARAYAVDKPRISWLYFAKLAGEREYRALEELYKVGALVPKPIAYN
;
A
#
# COMPACT_ATOMS: atom_id res chain seq x y z
N MET A 1 6.35 -1.01 17.76
CA MET A 1 6.39 -1.69 16.45
C MET A 1 5.40 -2.86 16.43
N ALA A 2 4.09 -2.56 16.45
CA ALA A 2 3.00 -3.48 16.11
C ALA A 2 1.90 -2.73 15.35
N ILE A 3 2.31 -1.80 14.48
CA ILE A 3 1.43 -0.73 13.99
C ILE A 3 0.50 -1.26 12.89
N VAL A 4 0.96 -2.15 12.02
CA VAL A 4 0.22 -2.57 10.81
C VAL A 4 -1.09 -3.28 11.18
N ALA A 5 -1.03 -4.42 11.88
CA ALA A 5 -2.22 -5.19 12.26
C ALA A 5 -3.18 -4.40 13.18
N LEU A 6 -2.64 -3.65 14.16
CA LEU A 6 -3.45 -2.81 15.05
C LEU A 6 -4.12 -1.65 14.32
N THR A 7 -3.47 -1.09 13.28
CA THR A 7 -4.04 -0.03 12.46
C THR A 7 -5.15 -0.58 11.59
N TYR A 8 -4.96 -1.75 10.97
CA TYR A 8 -5.98 -2.41 10.15
C TYR A 8 -7.29 -2.61 10.93
N LYS A 9 -7.22 -3.10 12.16
CA LYS A 9 -8.40 -3.30 13.03
C LYS A 9 -9.18 -2.02 13.37
N LYS A 10 -8.60 -0.83 13.20
CA LYS A 10 -9.25 0.47 13.45
C LYS A 10 -9.98 1.02 12.22
N LEU A 11 -9.82 0.37 11.07
CA LEU A 11 -10.41 0.78 9.80
C LEU A 11 -11.74 0.06 9.57
N VAL A 12 -12.65 0.78 8.94
CA VAL A 12 -13.93 0.26 8.46
C VAL A 12 -14.00 0.42 6.94
N ASP A 13 -14.95 -0.24 6.27
CA ASP A 13 -15.08 -0.23 4.81
C ASP A 13 -15.13 1.18 4.20
N ARG A 14 -15.75 2.11 4.94
CA ARG A 14 -15.78 3.53 4.56
C ARG A 14 -14.37 4.13 4.41
N ASP A 15 -13.46 3.80 5.31
CA ASP A 15 -12.08 4.28 5.25
C ASP A 15 -11.35 3.68 4.05
N PHE A 16 -11.53 2.38 3.80
CA PHE A 16 -10.96 1.71 2.63
C PHE A 16 -11.52 2.26 1.31
N LYS A 17 -12.80 2.64 1.27
CA LYS A 17 -13.40 3.33 0.11
C LYS A 17 -12.73 4.67 -0.17
N ILE A 18 -12.47 5.46 0.88
CA ILE A 18 -11.76 6.75 0.76
C ILE A 18 -10.30 6.52 0.32
N LEU A 19 -9.59 5.58 0.94
CA LEU A 19 -8.20 5.26 0.58
C LEU A 19 -8.10 4.82 -0.90
N ARG A 20 -9.03 3.99 -1.39
CA ARG A 20 -9.11 3.56 -2.80
C ARG A 20 -9.28 4.74 -3.76
N VAL A 21 -10.17 5.68 -3.42
CA VAL A 21 -10.38 6.88 -4.25
C VAL A 21 -9.11 7.73 -4.28
N ILE A 22 -8.44 7.92 -3.15
CA ILE A 22 -7.17 8.66 -3.11
C ILE A 22 -6.13 7.96 -3.99
N GLU A 23 -5.92 6.65 -3.84
CA GLU A 23 -4.99 5.88 -4.65
C GLU A 23 -5.23 6.09 -6.16
N ARG A 24 -6.49 5.97 -6.58
CA ARG A 24 -6.89 6.05 -7.99
C ARG A 24 -6.65 7.44 -8.60
N GLU A 25 -6.83 8.50 -7.81
CA GLU A 25 -6.69 9.88 -8.31
C GLU A 25 -5.28 10.46 -8.12
N MET A 26 -4.38 9.80 -7.37
CA MET A 26 -2.99 10.23 -7.20
C MET A 26 -2.17 10.42 -8.49
N PRO A 27 -2.41 9.68 -9.60
CA PRO A 27 -1.76 9.99 -10.88
C PRO A 27 -2.16 11.36 -11.45
N ARG A 28 -3.36 11.85 -11.14
CA ARG A 28 -3.90 13.13 -11.60
C ARG A 28 -3.58 14.27 -10.66
N TYR A 29 -3.51 14.00 -9.35
CA TYR A 29 -3.28 15.01 -8.32
C TYR A 29 -2.14 14.60 -7.38
N GLU A 30 -1.17 15.47 -7.13
CA GLU A 30 -0.13 15.22 -6.13
C GLU A 30 -0.74 15.04 -4.72
N TYR A 31 -1.72 15.89 -4.40
CA TYR A 31 -2.64 15.75 -3.27
C TYR A 31 -4.05 15.83 -3.82
N VAL A 32 -4.84 14.77 -3.65
CA VAL A 32 -6.22 14.68 -4.14
C VAL A 32 -7.10 15.66 -3.34
N PRO A 33 -7.76 16.63 -3.99
CA PRO A 33 -8.63 17.59 -3.31
C PRO A 33 -9.78 16.92 -2.57
N ILE A 34 -10.20 17.49 -1.44
CA ILE A 34 -11.28 16.91 -0.63
C ILE A 34 -12.61 16.84 -1.40
N GLU A 35 -12.91 17.84 -2.23
CA GLU A 35 -14.11 17.92 -3.05
C GLU A 35 -14.16 16.76 -4.07
N VAL A 36 -12.99 16.38 -4.59
CA VAL A 36 -12.84 15.23 -5.49
C VAL A 36 -13.09 13.92 -4.73
N ILE A 37 -12.57 13.80 -3.51
CA ILE A 37 -12.79 12.62 -2.65
C ILE A 37 -14.27 12.47 -2.32
N GLU A 38 -14.95 13.55 -1.90
CA GLU A 38 -16.38 13.54 -1.58
C GLU A 38 -17.22 13.13 -2.79
N ARG A 39 -16.98 13.78 -3.94
CA ARG A 39 -17.70 13.49 -5.19
C ARG A 39 -17.55 12.03 -5.63
N LEU A 40 -16.35 11.47 -5.56
CA LEU A 40 -16.07 10.12 -6.04
C LEU A 40 -16.47 9.02 -5.05
N THR A 41 -16.41 9.31 -3.75
CA THR A 41 -16.86 8.36 -2.72
C THR A 41 -18.39 8.33 -2.58
N ARG A 42 -19.09 9.41 -2.97
CA ARG A 42 -20.54 9.60 -2.79
C ARG A 42 -20.97 9.40 -1.33
N LEU A 43 -20.10 9.78 -0.41
CA LEU A 43 -20.37 9.75 1.03
C LEU A 43 -20.73 11.16 1.51
N PRO A 44 -21.53 11.29 2.59
CA PRO A 44 -21.76 12.59 3.22
C PRO A 44 -20.43 13.23 3.62
N SER A 45 -20.28 14.54 3.41
CA SER A 45 -19.06 15.29 3.73
C SER A 45 -18.63 15.05 5.19
N THR A 46 -19.57 15.06 6.14
CA THR A 46 -19.31 14.76 7.55
C THR A 46 -18.57 13.43 7.77
N HIS A 47 -18.97 12.38 7.05
CA HIS A 47 -18.34 11.07 7.10
C HIS A 47 -16.96 11.07 6.45
N VAL A 48 -16.79 11.76 5.33
CA VAL A 48 -15.51 11.89 4.63
C VAL A 48 -14.50 12.62 5.50
N HIS A 49 -14.87 13.78 6.05
CA HIS A 49 -14.04 14.55 6.97
C HIS A 49 -13.65 13.75 8.23
N ALA A 50 -14.59 13.04 8.85
CA ALA A 50 -14.30 12.21 10.03
C ALA A 50 -13.30 11.07 9.70
N SER A 51 -13.50 10.38 8.58
CA SER A 51 -12.59 9.34 8.12
C SER A 51 -11.22 9.91 7.73
N LEU A 52 -11.15 11.02 7.00
CA LEU A 52 -9.88 11.67 6.64
C LEU A 52 -9.10 12.16 7.87
N TYR A 53 -9.79 12.69 8.87
CA TYR A 53 -9.18 13.04 10.15
C TYR A 53 -8.58 11.81 10.84
N LYS A 54 -9.34 10.71 10.94
CA LYS A 54 -8.87 9.44 11.49
C LYS A 54 -7.66 8.89 10.71
N LEU A 55 -7.77 8.81 9.38
CA LEU A 55 -6.73 8.30 8.48
C LEU A 55 -5.43 9.10 8.59
N ASN A 56 -5.52 10.43 8.71
CA ASN A 56 -4.36 11.30 8.88
C ASN A 56 -3.73 11.11 10.27
N LYS A 57 -4.53 10.97 11.34
CA LYS A 57 -4.06 10.66 12.69
C LYS A 57 -3.33 9.31 12.76
N LEU A 58 -3.81 8.33 12.00
CA LEU A 58 -3.18 7.02 11.83
C LEU A 58 -1.99 7.02 10.85
N LYS A 59 -1.64 8.18 10.26
CA LYS A 59 -0.55 8.35 9.28
C LYS A 59 -0.73 7.52 8.00
N LEU A 60 -1.96 7.18 7.65
CA LEU A 60 -2.31 6.46 6.41
C LEU A 60 -2.38 7.40 5.20
N VAL A 61 -2.74 8.65 5.46
CA VAL A 61 -2.71 9.74 4.49
C VAL A 61 -1.89 10.88 5.04
N LYS A 62 -1.34 11.70 4.14
CA LYS A 62 -0.73 12.99 4.47
C LYS A 62 -1.65 14.10 3.95
N ARG A 63 -2.13 14.94 4.87
CA ARG A 63 -2.86 16.18 4.56
C ARG A 63 -1.88 17.27 4.10
N ARG A 64 -2.28 18.08 3.12
CA ARG A 64 -1.68 19.36 2.77
C ARG A 64 -2.75 20.45 2.83
N SER A 65 -2.37 21.61 3.36
CA SER A 65 -3.18 22.82 3.35
C SER A 65 -2.35 23.89 2.65
N GLY A 66 -2.81 24.35 1.50
CA GLY A 66 -2.24 25.46 0.74
C GLY A 66 -3.40 26.18 0.06
N ASP A 67 -3.32 26.35 -1.26
CA ASP A 67 -4.43 26.88 -2.08
C ASP A 67 -5.71 26.06 -1.97
N TYR A 68 -5.58 24.77 -1.63
CA TYR A 68 -6.69 23.88 -1.32
C TYR A 68 -6.29 22.85 -0.26
N ILE A 69 -7.29 22.17 0.31
CA ILE A 69 -7.08 21.04 1.22
C ILE A 69 -7.06 19.75 0.40
N GLY A 70 -5.95 19.01 0.50
CA GLY A 70 -5.79 17.75 -0.23
C GLY A 70 -5.09 16.66 0.58
N TYR A 71 -5.22 15.43 0.10
CA TYR A 71 -4.68 14.24 0.74
C TYR A 71 -3.95 13.35 -0.24
N ARG A 72 -2.88 12.70 0.22
CA ARG A 72 -2.18 11.65 -0.52
C ARG A 72 -1.89 10.45 0.36
N LEU A 73 -1.75 9.27 -0.24
CA LEU A 73 -1.38 8.07 0.51
C LEU A 73 0.05 8.13 1.04
N THR A 74 0.25 7.47 2.17
CA THR A 74 1.56 7.05 2.66
C THR A 74 1.80 5.58 2.31
N TYR A 75 3.01 5.07 2.58
CA TYR A 75 3.28 3.63 2.47
C TYR A 75 2.31 2.81 3.32
N LEU A 76 2.07 3.23 4.56
CA LEU A 76 1.15 2.53 5.45
C LEU A 76 -0.29 2.56 4.91
N GLY A 77 -0.72 3.67 4.28
CA GLY A 77 -2.01 3.74 3.61
C GLY A 77 -2.15 2.74 2.47
N LEU A 78 -1.11 2.60 1.65
CA LEU A 78 -1.06 1.60 0.58
C LEU A 78 -1.04 0.16 1.14
N ASP A 79 -0.27 -0.09 2.20
CA ASP A 79 -0.22 -1.40 2.84
C ASP A 79 -1.60 -1.83 3.37
N MET A 80 -2.36 -0.90 3.95
CA MET A 80 -3.73 -1.19 4.41
C MET A 80 -4.63 -1.59 3.25
N LEU A 81 -4.53 -0.90 2.11
CA LEU A 81 -5.27 -1.28 0.89
C LEU A 81 -4.84 -2.66 0.39
N ALA A 82 -3.54 -2.93 0.35
CA ALA A 82 -3.00 -4.21 -0.08
C ALA A 82 -3.52 -5.36 0.80
N LEU A 83 -3.41 -5.21 2.12
CA LEU A 83 -3.92 -6.17 3.09
C LEU A 83 -5.42 -6.37 2.98
N HIS A 84 -6.18 -5.30 2.80
CA HIS A 84 -7.64 -5.39 2.70
C HIS A 84 -8.07 -6.27 1.53
N VAL A 85 -7.44 -6.11 0.36
CA VAL A 85 -7.72 -6.96 -0.80
C VAL A 85 -7.33 -8.42 -0.56
N LEU A 86 -6.20 -8.68 0.10
CA LEU A 86 -5.80 -10.06 0.43
C LEU A 86 -6.74 -10.73 1.44
N VAL A 87 -7.28 -9.95 2.39
CA VAL A 87 -8.27 -10.41 3.36
C VAL A 87 -9.62 -10.65 2.69
N GLU A 88 -10.12 -9.71 1.87
CA GLU A 88 -11.38 -9.85 1.13
C GLU A 88 -11.36 -11.05 0.17
N LYS A 89 -10.21 -11.37 -0.44
CA LYS A 89 -10.03 -12.55 -1.29
C LYS A 89 -9.88 -13.86 -0.52
N GLY A 90 -9.87 -13.84 0.81
CA GLY A 90 -9.68 -15.05 1.63
C GLY A 90 -8.26 -15.63 1.54
N ILE A 91 -7.26 -14.81 1.22
CA ILE A 91 -5.86 -15.25 1.08
C ILE A 91 -5.12 -15.09 2.42
N LEU A 92 -5.43 -14.03 3.16
CA LEU A 92 -4.81 -13.72 4.44
C LEU A 92 -5.88 -13.54 5.52
N LYS A 93 -5.69 -14.15 6.68
CA LYS A 93 -6.56 -14.02 7.85
C LYS A 93 -5.89 -13.27 8.99
N THR A 94 -4.66 -13.65 9.32
CA THR A 94 -3.90 -13.07 10.43
C THR A 94 -2.56 -12.56 9.92
N LEU A 95 -2.09 -11.44 10.49
CA LEU A 95 -0.73 -10.94 10.30
C LEU A 95 -0.08 -10.80 11.68
N SER A 96 1.19 -11.18 11.78
CA SER A 96 1.97 -11.04 13.01
C SER A 96 2.08 -9.59 13.43
N SER A 97 2.07 -9.35 14.74
CA SER A 97 2.31 -8.03 15.31
C SER A 97 3.75 -7.57 15.08
N THR A 98 4.70 -8.50 15.10
CA THR A 98 6.14 -8.24 14.96
C THR A 98 6.60 -8.58 13.54
N THR A 99 7.49 -7.76 12.99
CA THR A 99 8.20 -8.07 11.75
C THR A 99 9.09 -9.29 11.95
N LEU A 100 9.09 -10.22 10.99
CA LEU A 100 10.09 -11.28 10.93
C LEU A 100 11.47 -10.70 10.58
N GLY A 101 11.50 -9.67 9.72
CA GLY A 101 12.73 -8.99 9.34
C GLY A 101 12.46 -7.67 8.63
N VAL A 102 13.38 -6.72 8.80
CA VAL A 102 13.36 -5.42 8.12
C VAL A 102 14.59 -5.35 7.23
N GLY A 103 14.37 -5.41 5.92
CA GLY A 103 15.40 -5.24 4.90
C GLY A 103 15.54 -3.77 4.47
N LYS A 104 16.52 -3.51 3.58
CA LYS A 104 16.74 -2.18 2.99
C LYS A 104 15.57 -1.70 2.15
N GLU A 105 14.85 -2.63 1.53
CA GLU A 105 13.78 -2.35 0.55
C GLU A 105 12.48 -3.09 0.84
N SER A 106 12.39 -3.79 1.96
CA SER A 106 11.18 -4.53 2.30
C SER A 106 11.02 -4.77 3.80
N ASP A 107 9.77 -4.81 4.26
CA ASP A 107 9.43 -5.31 5.58
C ASP A 107 8.76 -6.68 5.43
N VAL A 108 9.20 -7.68 6.19
CA VAL A 108 8.70 -9.05 6.12
C VAL A 108 7.97 -9.40 7.40
N TYR A 109 6.79 -9.99 7.27
CA TYR A 109 5.92 -10.42 8.36
C TYR A 109 5.53 -11.88 8.16
N THR A 110 5.19 -12.56 9.25
CA THR A 110 4.49 -13.83 9.17
C THR A 110 2.99 -13.59 9.16
N GLY A 111 2.24 -14.44 8.50
CA GLY A 111 0.79 -14.41 8.45
C GLY A 111 0.22 -15.82 8.42
N GLU A 112 -1.10 -15.88 8.42
CA GLU A 112 -1.86 -17.13 8.41
C GLU A 112 -3.01 -17.00 7.41
N THR A 113 -3.23 -18.04 6.61
CA THR A 113 -4.39 -18.13 5.70
C THR A 113 -5.66 -18.51 6.49
N PRO A 114 -6.86 -18.43 5.88
CA PRO A 114 -8.07 -18.94 6.51
C PRO A 114 -8.05 -20.45 6.83
N THR A 115 -7.24 -21.23 6.11
CA THR A 115 -7.07 -22.68 6.31
C THR A 115 -6.06 -23.03 7.41
N GLY A 116 -5.39 -22.03 8.01
CA GLY A 116 -4.39 -22.24 9.06
C GLY A 116 -2.96 -22.41 8.56
N GLU A 117 -2.71 -22.24 7.27
CA GLU A 117 -1.37 -22.32 6.71
C GLU A 117 -0.56 -21.06 7.05
N LEU A 118 0.69 -21.24 7.50
CA LEU A 118 1.61 -20.13 7.76
C LEU A 118 2.19 -19.62 6.44
N VAL A 119 2.12 -18.29 6.27
CA VAL A 119 2.58 -17.61 5.06
C VAL A 119 3.51 -16.45 5.38
N ILE A 120 4.29 -16.03 4.40
CA ILE A 120 5.14 -14.85 4.49
C ILE A 120 4.47 -13.70 3.74
N VAL A 121 4.36 -12.55 4.39
CA VAL A 121 3.84 -11.31 3.80
C VAL A 121 5.00 -10.33 3.69
N LYS A 122 5.33 -9.93 2.46
CA LYS A 122 6.43 -9.01 2.16
C LYS A 122 5.87 -7.70 1.64
N PHE A 123 6.17 -6.60 2.34
CA PHE A 123 5.88 -5.25 1.88
C PHE A 123 7.09 -4.63 1.23
N HIS A 124 6.91 -4.00 0.07
CA HIS A 124 7.98 -3.30 -0.64
C HIS A 124 8.11 -1.85 -0.14
N ARG A 125 9.35 -1.39 0.01
CA ARG A 125 9.76 -0.09 0.58
C ARG A 125 10.82 0.56 -0.29
N VAL A 126 10.48 0.86 -1.53
CA VAL A 126 11.40 1.53 -2.46
C VAL A 126 11.75 2.93 -1.93
N GLY A 127 13.05 3.27 -1.90
CA GLY A 127 13.51 4.60 -1.52
C GLY A 127 13.72 4.85 -0.01
N ARG A 128 13.77 3.80 0.83
CA ARG A 128 13.95 3.94 2.29
C ARG A 128 15.34 4.44 2.72
N THR A 129 16.42 4.16 1.97
CA THR A 129 17.76 4.63 2.37
C THR A 129 18.88 4.64 1.30
N SER A 130 18.76 3.96 0.16
CA SER A 130 19.96 3.73 -0.72
C SER A 130 19.74 3.87 -2.23
N PHE A 131 18.49 4.05 -2.69
CA PHE A 131 18.15 4.10 -4.11
C PHE A 131 17.91 5.51 -4.66
N GLN A 132 18.31 6.58 -3.94
CA GLN A 132 18.24 7.93 -4.48
C GLN A 132 19.02 8.03 -5.82
N ARG A 133 20.20 7.41 -5.92
CA ARG A 133 21.02 7.46 -7.14
C ARG A 133 20.57 6.51 -8.26
N VAL A 134 20.14 5.30 -7.94
CA VAL A 134 19.78 4.29 -8.97
C VAL A 134 18.41 4.54 -9.59
N VAL A 135 17.48 5.18 -8.88
CA VAL A 135 16.18 5.56 -9.46
C VAL A 135 16.31 6.80 -10.35
N LEU A 136 17.20 7.74 -10.00
CA LEU A 136 17.63 8.82 -10.90
C LEU A 136 18.22 8.25 -12.20
N ALA A 137 19.03 7.20 -12.11
CA ALA A 137 19.59 6.47 -13.26
C ALA A 137 18.65 5.40 -13.86
N ARG A 138 17.38 5.29 -13.43
CA ARG A 138 16.33 4.52 -14.13
C ARG A 138 15.24 5.42 -14.69
N ALA A 139 15.31 6.72 -14.43
CA ALA A 139 14.53 7.77 -15.08
C ALA A 139 14.95 8.04 -16.54
N TYR A 140 15.63 7.10 -17.20
CA TYR A 140 16.13 7.22 -18.59
C TYR A 140 15.06 7.13 -19.68
N ALA A 141 13.80 7.38 -19.37
CA ALA A 141 12.76 7.49 -20.40
C ALA A 141 11.64 8.43 -19.94
N VAL A 142 11.93 9.74 -20.04
CA VAL A 142 11.05 10.77 -20.61
C VAL A 142 9.62 10.90 -20.03
N ASP A 143 9.32 12.08 -19.46
CA ASP A 143 7.99 12.72 -19.32
C ASP A 143 6.95 12.28 -18.27
N LYS A 144 7.33 11.88 -17.05
CA LYS A 144 6.32 11.72 -15.96
C LYS A 144 6.75 12.33 -14.61
N PRO A 145 6.64 13.66 -14.42
CA PRO A 145 7.03 14.35 -13.18
C PRO A 145 6.20 13.99 -11.91
N ARG A 146 5.27 13.03 -11.99
CA ARG A 146 4.30 12.73 -10.92
C ARG A 146 4.33 11.29 -10.41
N ILE A 147 5.33 10.47 -10.78
CA ILE A 147 5.37 9.07 -10.35
C ILE A 147 5.84 8.97 -8.90
N SER A 148 4.93 8.59 -8.01
CA SER A 148 5.20 8.38 -6.57
C SER A 148 6.07 7.14 -6.33
N TRP A 149 6.92 7.17 -5.29
CA TRP A 149 7.62 5.99 -4.78
C TRP A 149 6.70 4.79 -4.50
N LEU A 150 5.43 5.07 -4.15
CA LEU A 150 4.39 4.06 -3.99
C LEU A 150 4.15 3.25 -5.27
N TYR A 151 4.17 3.91 -6.44
CA TYR A 151 4.01 3.23 -7.72
C TYR A 151 5.17 2.27 -8.00
N PHE A 152 6.41 2.70 -7.73
CA PHE A 152 7.57 1.83 -7.88
C PHE A 152 7.54 0.64 -6.91
N ALA A 153 7.03 0.83 -5.70
CA ALA A 153 6.84 -0.28 -4.76
C ALA A 153 5.82 -1.31 -5.27
N LYS A 154 4.70 -0.87 -5.85
CA LYS A 154 3.72 -1.77 -6.50
C LYS A 154 4.36 -2.54 -7.66
N LEU A 155 5.07 -1.83 -8.54
CA LEU A 155 5.74 -2.43 -9.68
C LEU A 155 6.82 -3.44 -9.26
N ALA A 156 7.55 -3.16 -8.18
CA ALA A 156 8.54 -4.08 -7.64
C ALA A 156 7.88 -5.37 -7.11
N GLY A 157 6.76 -5.26 -6.40
CA GLY A 157 6.01 -6.42 -5.90
C GLY A 157 5.40 -7.25 -7.03
N GLU A 158 4.82 -6.61 -8.04
CA GLU A 158 4.30 -7.30 -9.22
C GLU A 158 5.40 -8.07 -9.97
N ARG A 159 6.57 -7.45 -10.18
CA ARG A 159 7.70 -8.09 -10.85
C ARG A 159 8.27 -9.25 -10.06
N GLU A 160 8.42 -9.11 -8.73
CA GLU A 160 8.90 -10.21 -7.89
C GLU A 160 7.92 -11.37 -7.89
N TYR A 161 6.62 -11.11 -7.78
CA TYR A 161 5.59 -12.15 -7.84
C TYR A 161 5.63 -12.92 -9.16
N ARG A 162 5.66 -12.21 -10.30
CA ARG A 162 5.72 -12.83 -11.63
C ARG A 162 6.98 -13.67 -11.81
N ALA A 163 8.13 -13.16 -11.37
CA ALA A 163 9.38 -13.91 -11.43
C ALA A 163 9.35 -15.18 -10.58
N LEU A 164 8.80 -15.11 -9.36
CA LEU A 164 8.60 -16.28 -8.51
C LEU A 164 7.64 -17.29 -9.16
N GLU A 165 6.59 -16.82 -9.83
CA GLU A 165 5.63 -17.68 -10.51
C GLU A 165 6.27 -18.46 -11.66
N GLU A 166 7.06 -17.78 -12.50
CA GLU A 166 7.80 -18.40 -13.59
C GLU A 166 8.85 -19.41 -13.07
N LEU A 167 9.61 -19.04 -12.05
CA LEU A 167 10.64 -19.91 -11.44
C LEU A 167 10.02 -21.13 -10.74
N TYR A 168 8.90 -20.96 -10.05
CA TYR A 168 8.21 -22.06 -9.39
C TYR A 168 7.65 -23.06 -10.41
N LYS A 169 7.13 -22.60 -11.55
CA LYS A 169 6.62 -23.46 -12.64
C LYS A 169 7.70 -24.36 -13.24
N VAL A 170 8.95 -23.91 -13.30
CA VAL A 170 10.08 -24.71 -13.81
C VAL A 170 10.76 -25.56 -12.73
N GLY A 171 10.20 -25.61 -11.52
CA GLY A 171 10.73 -26.43 -10.42
C GLY A 171 12.00 -25.87 -9.76
N ALA A 172 12.30 -24.58 -9.94
CA ALA A 172 13.40 -23.95 -9.24
C ALA A 172 13.14 -23.92 -7.73
N LEU A 173 14.22 -23.94 -6.93
CA LEU A 173 14.15 -23.86 -5.46
C LEU A 173 13.83 -22.43 -5.00
N VAL A 174 12.59 -22.01 -5.20
CA VAL A 174 12.06 -20.70 -4.80
C VAL A 174 10.83 -20.84 -3.90
N PRO A 175 10.50 -19.83 -3.09
CA PRO A 175 9.25 -19.82 -2.34
C PRO A 175 8.04 -19.89 -3.27
N LYS A 176 7.02 -20.68 -2.89
CA LYS A 176 5.75 -20.76 -3.62
C LYS A 176 5.06 -19.38 -3.58
N PRO A 177 4.83 -18.73 -4.73
CA PRO A 177 4.04 -17.50 -4.77
C PRO A 177 2.56 -17.82 -4.51
N ILE A 178 1.91 -17.02 -3.66
CA ILE A 178 0.50 -17.21 -3.28
C ILE A 178 -0.37 -16.12 -3.89
N ALA A 179 -0.03 -14.85 -3.63
CA ALA A 179 -0.72 -13.69 -4.18
C ALA A 179 0.13 -12.42 -4.10
N TYR A 180 -0.31 -11.38 -4.81
CA TYR A 180 0.21 -10.01 -4.68
C TYR A 180 -0.95 -9.00 -4.80
N ASN A 181 -0.75 -7.79 -4.28
CA ASN A 181 -1.61 -6.62 -4.52
C ASN A 181 -0.85 -5.30 -4.33
#